data_AF-A0A976PJ93-F1
#
_entry.id   AF-A0A976PJ93-F1
#
_cell.length_a   1.000
_cell.length_b   1.000
_cell.length_c   1.000
_cell.angle_alpha   90.00
_cell.angle_beta   90.00
_cell.angle_gamma   90.00
#
_symmetry.space_group_name_H-M   'P 1'
#
loop_
_entity.id
_entity.type
_entity.pdbx_description
1 polymer ?
#
loop_
_entity_poly.entity_id
_entity_poly.type
_entity_poly.pdbx_seq_one_letter_code
_entity_poly.pdbx_strand_id
1 'polypeptide(L)'
;MNLSDIEIHISFGTKEDSVTYTWKLLDNAVTPFWLKYFTTCLQKRIFFKPRFMGFVDGERNFDFLRTKLNECIDVINKDGRHSIDKKLSQDWDQEFSNFVHHHFEVLMGDEWNKTEYWKNSNDEVRSAVCGLNDYTHELEAWHRSLEGRKLNPDFTMAHVEGEFFEGPGMDIKDQFHEEFTLETEFGDMVLHYTQIGKTWVEVCIDEDEDIFDPAIQPLWKLSGSFNILFNDLDVEDLKNKVFTHLKKLGKDPKDPELRLGMVPVAKLVSSGEGRVDIVRKLSHKQDIFKIEVRNGEKVIASHEFPPKIERYFV
;
A
#
# COMPACT_ATOMS: atom_id res chain seq x y z
N MET A 1 -16.96 -15.34 -19.25
CA MET A 1 -16.94 -13.87 -19.37
C MET A 1 -15.52 -13.52 -19.73
N ASN A 2 -15.29 -12.78 -20.81
CA ASN A 2 -13.94 -12.36 -21.15
C ASN A 2 -13.52 -11.26 -20.16
N LEU A 3 -12.45 -11.49 -19.40
CA LEU A 3 -11.99 -10.52 -18.40
C LEU A 3 -11.57 -9.20 -19.06
N SER A 4 -11.07 -9.26 -20.30
CA SER A 4 -10.66 -8.06 -21.02
C SER A 4 -11.80 -7.09 -21.30
N ASP A 5 -13.06 -7.49 -21.17
CA ASP A 5 -14.21 -6.60 -21.40
C ASP A 5 -14.68 -5.93 -20.09
N ILE A 6 -14.01 -6.22 -18.98
CA ILE A 6 -14.33 -5.68 -17.66
C ILE A 6 -13.43 -4.50 -17.36
N GLU A 7 -14.06 -3.41 -16.94
CA GLU A 7 -13.42 -2.16 -16.57
C GLU A 7 -13.73 -1.81 -15.11
N ILE A 8 -12.75 -1.21 -14.44
CA ILE A 8 -12.88 -0.65 -13.11
C ILE A 8 -12.72 0.86 -13.24
N HIS A 9 -13.73 1.61 -12.82
CA HIS A 9 -13.69 3.05 -12.75
C HIS A 9 -13.53 3.46 -11.29
N ILE A 10 -12.48 4.23 -10.99
CA ILE A 10 -12.24 4.78 -9.66
C ILE A 10 -12.32 6.29 -9.76
N SER A 11 -13.19 6.86 -8.94
CA SER A 11 -13.40 8.30 -8.87
C SER A 11 -12.73 8.85 -7.61
N PHE A 12 -11.64 9.60 -7.82
CA PHE A 12 -10.78 10.19 -6.81
C PHE A 12 -11.23 11.61 -6.46
N GLY A 13 -11.16 11.98 -5.17
CA GLY A 13 -11.63 13.25 -4.64
C GLY A 13 -13.01 13.13 -4.00
N THR A 14 -13.76 14.23 -3.98
CA THR A 14 -15.11 14.27 -3.39
C THR A 14 -16.18 14.12 -4.47
N LYS A 15 -17.43 13.93 -4.05
CA LYS A 15 -18.57 13.85 -4.99
C LYS A 15 -18.72 15.11 -5.84
N GLU A 16 -18.41 16.28 -5.28
CA GLU A 16 -18.52 17.59 -5.93
C GLU A 16 -17.31 17.92 -6.80
N ASP A 17 -16.13 17.37 -6.47
CA ASP A 17 -14.88 17.71 -7.14
C ASP A 17 -13.96 16.49 -7.23
N SER A 18 -14.12 15.75 -8.33
CA SER A 18 -13.43 14.49 -8.58
C SER A 18 -12.91 14.31 -9.99
N VAL A 19 -11.98 13.36 -10.11
CA VAL A 19 -11.49 12.82 -11.38
C VAL A 19 -11.72 11.31 -11.41
N THR A 20 -12.13 10.77 -12.55
CA THR A 20 -12.30 9.32 -12.72
C THR A 20 -11.26 8.78 -13.69
N TYR A 21 -10.57 7.74 -13.26
CA TYR A 21 -9.67 6.95 -14.09
C TYR A 21 -10.23 5.54 -14.26
N THR A 22 -9.84 4.88 -15.36
CA THR A 22 -10.36 3.57 -15.74
C THR A 22 -9.23 2.57 -15.83
N TRP A 23 -9.46 1.36 -15.33
CA TRP A 23 -8.54 0.24 -15.41
C TRP A 23 -9.19 -0.91 -16.16
N LYS A 24 -8.43 -1.56 -17.03
CA LYS A 24 -8.85 -2.75 -17.77
C LYS A 24 -8.23 -3.98 -17.15
N LEU A 25 -9.03 -5.01 -16.86
CA LEU A 25 -8.52 -6.23 -16.24
C LEU A 25 -7.55 -6.98 -17.14
N LEU A 26 -6.53 -7.57 -16.51
CA LEU A 26 -5.58 -8.47 -17.15
C LEU A 26 -6.14 -9.90 -17.18
N ASP A 27 -5.93 -10.57 -18.30
CA ASP A 27 -6.29 -11.98 -18.45
C ASP A 27 -5.14 -12.86 -17.93
N ASN A 28 -5.16 -13.13 -16.63
CA ASN A 28 -4.20 -13.99 -15.95
C ASN A 28 -4.88 -14.88 -14.91
N ALA A 29 -4.15 -15.83 -14.32
CA ALA A 29 -4.74 -16.86 -13.46
C ALA A 29 -5.30 -16.30 -12.14
N VAL A 30 -4.78 -15.18 -11.67
CA VAL A 30 -5.14 -14.56 -10.37
C VAL A 30 -6.33 -13.61 -10.50
N THR A 31 -6.42 -12.84 -11.59
CA THR A 31 -7.44 -11.79 -11.78
C THR A 31 -8.88 -12.25 -11.57
N PRO A 32 -9.35 -13.43 -12.05
CA PRO A 32 -10.72 -13.88 -11.79
C PRO A 32 -11.03 -14.03 -10.29
N PHE A 33 -10.07 -14.51 -9.51
CA PHE A 33 -10.22 -14.71 -8.06
C PHE A 33 -10.25 -13.36 -7.35
N TRP A 34 -9.29 -12.48 -7.66
CA TRP A 34 -9.27 -11.13 -7.13
C TRP A 34 -10.56 -10.37 -7.43
N LEU A 35 -11.02 -10.39 -8.69
CA LEU A 35 -12.26 -9.72 -9.10
C LEU A 35 -13.48 -10.20 -8.30
N LYS A 36 -13.57 -11.50 -8.04
CA LYS A 36 -14.64 -12.09 -7.21
C LYS A 36 -14.64 -11.47 -5.80
N TYR A 37 -13.49 -11.39 -5.14
CA TYR A 37 -13.39 -10.83 -3.79
C TYR A 37 -13.59 -9.31 -3.80
N PHE A 38 -13.00 -8.61 -4.75
CA PHE A 38 -13.18 -7.17 -4.95
C PHE A 38 -14.65 -6.79 -5.12
N THR A 39 -15.36 -7.42 -6.06
CA THR A 39 -16.81 -7.18 -6.26
C THR A 39 -17.63 -7.59 -5.05
N THR A 40 -17.26 -8.65 -4.34
CA THR A 40 -17.91 -9.02 -3.07
C THR A 40 -17.74 -7.93 -2.02
N CYS A 41 -16.55 -7.35 -1.87
CA CYS A 41 -16.29 -6.26 -0.94
C CYS A 41 -17.17 -5.04 -1.24
N LEU A 42 -17.24 -4.64 -2.52
CA LEU A 42 -18.07 -3.53 -2.97
C LEU A 42 -19.56 -3.77 -2.69
N GLN A 43 -20.08 -4.96 -3.06
CA GLN A 43 -21.48 -5.31 -2.89
C GLN A 43 -21.88 -5.41 -1.41
N LYS A 44 -21.00 -5.93 -0.56
CA LYS A 44 -21.22 -6.02 0.89
C LYS A 44 -20.92 -4.73 1.64
N ARG A 45 -20.41 -3.70 0.95
CA ARG A 45 -20.01 -2.42 1.55
C ARG A 45 -19.02 -2.62 2.70
N ILE A 46 -18.03 -3.47 2.47
CA ILE A 46 -16.94 -3.67 3.43
C ILE A 46 -16.23 -2.33 3.64
N PHE A 47 -15.88 -2.04 4.89
CA PHE A 47 -15.19 -0.81 5.25
C PHE A 47 -13.91 -0.67 4.42
N PHE A 48 -13.81 0.45 3.71
CA PHE A 48 -12.75 0.70 2.75
C PHE A 48 -11.88 1.86 3.24
N LYS A 49 -10.57 1.66 3.23
CA LYS A 49 -9.58 2.60 3.73
C LYS A 49 -8.57 2.93 2.62
N PRO A 50 -8.79 4.01 1.84
CA PRO A 50 -7.82 4.44 0.86
C PRO A 50 -6.67 5.22 1.50
N ARG A 51 -5.44 4.79 1.24
CA ARG A 51 -4.20 5.48 1.61
C ARG A 51 -3.52 6.02 0.37
N PHE A 52 -3.06 7.26 0.45
CA PHE A 52 -2.30 7.94 -0.60
C PHE A 52 -0.92 8.17 -0.04
N MET A 53 0.10 7.69 -0.75
CA MET A 53 1.48 7.65 -0.29
C MET A 53 2.35 8.33 -1.34
N GLY A 54 3.39 9.06 -0.91
CA GLY A 54 4.38 9.63 -1.85
C GLY A 54 3.90 10.80 -2.73
N PHE A 55 2.69 11.32 -2.53
CA PHE A 55 2.15 12.48 -3.26
C PHE A 55 2.62 13.80 -2.63
N VAL A 56 3.72 14.35 -3.11
CA VAL A 56 4.40 15.49 -2.47
C VAL A 56 3.74 16.86 -2.74
N ASP A 57 2.92 16.97 -3.79
CA ASP A 57 2.24 18.23 -4.15
C ASP A 57 0.90 18.42 -3.42
N GLY A 58 0.55 17.53 -2.49
CA GLY A 58 -0.74 17.50 -1.80
C GLY A 58 -0.74 18.18 -0.44
N GLU A 59 -1.91 18.19 0.21
CA GLU A 59 -2.08 18.75 1.57
C GLU A 59 -1.42 17.90 2.65
N ARG A 60 -1.27 16.59 2.40
CA ARG A 60 -0.56 15.64 3.28
C ARG A 60 0.95 15.76 3.13
N ASN A 61 1.45 16.95 3.43
CA ASN A 61 2.87 17.30 3.39
C ASN A 61 3.60 16.83 4.66
N PHE A 62 4.92 17.08 4.71
CA PHE A 62 5.76 16.71 5.84
C PHE A 62 5.21 17.17 7.20
N ASP A 63 4.80 18.43 7.34
CA ASP A 63 4.30 18.97 8.60
C ASP A 63 3.02 18.27 9.05
N PHE A 64 2.12 17.97 8.12
CA PHE A 64 0.91 17.19 8.39
C PHE A 64 1.28 15.79 8.88
N LEU A 65 2.11 15.06 8.14
CA LEU A 65 2.48 13.68 8.46
C LEU A 65 3.24 13.57 9.78
N ARG A 66 4.19 14.48 10.02
CA ARG A 66 4.89 14.61 11.30
C ARG A 66 3.93 14.81 12.45
N THR A 67 2.97 15.72 12.28
CA THR A 67 1.96 16.01 13.32
C THR A 67 1.15 14.76 13.64
N LYS A 68 0.67 14.05 12.61
CA LYS A 68 -0.12 12.83 12.78
C LYS A 68 0.64 11.67 13.40
N LEU A 69 1.91 11.48 13.03
CA LEU A 69 2.76 10.49 13.66
C LEU A 69 2.99 10.81 15.14
N ASN A 70 3.27 12.08 15.46
CA ASN A 70 3.47 12.51 16.84
C ASN A 70 2.19 12.42 17.69
N GLU A 71 1.02 12.65 17.11
CA GLU A 71 -0.28 12.39 17.76
C GLU A 71 -0.44 10.91 18.13
N CYS A 72 -0.03 9.99 17.24
CA CYS A 72 -0.03 8.56 17.54
C CYS A 72 0.89 8.21 18.73
N ILE A 73 2.09 8.77 18.73
CA ILE A 73 3.05 8.63 19.83
C ILE A 73 2.46 9.16 21.14
N ASP A 74 1.75 10.30 21.11
CA ASP A 74 1.12 10.89 22.29
C ASP A 74 0.01 10.02 22.87
N VAL A 75 -0.84 9.42 22.04
CA VAL A 75 -1.87 8.49 22.51
C VAL A 75 -1.26 7.26 23.16
N ILE A 76 -0.22 6.67 22.55
CA ILE A 76 0.49 5.50 23.10
C ILE A 76 1.17 5.85 24.42
N ASN A 77 1.81 7.03 24.52
CA ASN A 77 2.45 7.48 25.75
C ASN A 77 1.44 7.77 26.86
N LYS A 78 0.28 8.34 26.52
CA LYS A 78 -0.80 8.66 27.47
C LYS A 78 -1.42 7.40 28.08
N ASP A 79 -1.44 6.30 27.35
CA ASP A 79 -1.87 5.00 27.86
C ASP A 79 -1.00 4.50 29.03
N GLY A 80 0.27 4.91 29.09
CA GLY A 80 1.15 4.73 30.25
C GLY A 80 1.72 3.33 30.45
N ARG A 81 1.32 2.33 29.64
CA ARG A 81 1.88 0.97 29.67
C ARG A 81 3.12 0.81 28.80
N HIS A 82 3.34 1.73 27.86
CA HIS A 82 4.51 1.79 26.99
C HIS A 82 4.96 3.25 26.85
N SER A 83 6.23 3.47 26.53
CA SER A 83 6.76 4.81 26.27
C SER A 83 7.65 4.83 25.04
N ILE A 84 7.40 5.82 24.17
CA ILE A 84 8.21 6.20 23.03
C ILE A 84 8.81 7.56 23.36
N ASP A 85 10.13 7.60 23.52
CA ASP A 85 10.87 8.74 24.06
C ASP A 85 11.27 9.79 23.01
N LYS A 86 11.20 9.44 21.72
CA LYS A 86 11.50 10.32 20.60
C LYS A 86 10.25 10.67 19.81
N LYS A 87 10.17 11.94 19.40
CA LYS A 87 9.19 12.46 18.45
C LYS A 87 9.90 12.98 17.20
N LEU A 88 9.21 12.95 16.06
CA LEU A 88 9.71 13.55 14.84
C LEU A 88 9.65 15.07 14.97
N SER A 89 10.80 15.75 14.94
CA SER A 89 10.88 17.20 15.18
C SER A 89 11.15 18.01 13.91
N GLN A 90 12.22 17.68 13.17
CA GLN A 90 12.64 18.42 11.98
C GLN A 90 12.82 17.52 10.78
N ASP A 91 13.81 16.65 10.80
CA ASP A 91 14.15 15.82 9.65
C ASP A 91 13.67 14.39 9.88
N TRP A 92 13.16 13.78 8.81
CA TRP A 92 12.94 12.34 8.74
C TRP A 92 14.18 11.70 8.13
N ASP A 93 14.65 10.63 8.75
CA ASP A 93 15.70 9.77 8.24
C ASP A 93 15.36 8.29 8.49
N GLN A 94 16.17 7.42 7.90
CA GLN A 94 16.00 5.98 8.03
C GLN A 94 16.17 5.49 9.48
N GLU A 95 17.00 6.15 10.30
CA GLU A 95 17.20 5.78 11.71
C GLU A 95 15.92 6.00 12.51
N PHE A 96 15.26 7.15 12.32
CA PHE A 96 13.97 7.42 12.94
C PHE A 96 12.88 6.48 12.44
N SER A 97 12.89 6.15 11.15
CA SER A 97 11.95 5.15 10.60
C SER A 97 12.09 3.80 11.29
N ASN A 98 13.33 3.28 11.38
CA ASN A 98 13.63 2.01 12.03
C ASN A 98 13.24 2.03 13.52
N PHE A 99 13.46 3.17 14.20
CA PHE A 99 13.03 3.37 15.58
C PHE A 99 11.51 3.26 15.75
N VAL A 100 10.72 3.89 14.88
CA VAL A 100 9.25 3.82 14.95
C VAL A 100 8.74 2.44 14.57
N HIS A 101 9.29 1.81 13.52
CA HIS A 101 8.95 0.44 13.11
C HIS A 101 9.20 -0.56 14.23
N HIS A 102 10.33 -0.45 14.94
CA HIS A 102 10.59 -1.29 16.10
C HIS A 102 9.52 -1.15 17.19
N HIS A 103 9.08 0.07 17.48
CA HIS A 103 7.99 0.28 18.44
C HIS A 103 6.67 -0.31 17.95
N PHE A 104 6.34 -0.17 16.66
CA PHE A 104 5.17 -0.80 16.07
C PHE A 104 5.21 -2.32 16.25
N GLU A 105 6.34 -2.97 15.95
CA GLU A 105 6.53 -4.43 16.11
C GLU A 105 6.35 -4.87 17.56
N VAL A 106 6.96 -4.17 18.51
CA VAL A 106 6.84 -4.47 19.95
C VAL A 106 5.40 -4.32 20.45
N LEU A 107 4.66 -3.34 19.94
CA LEU A 107 3.30 -3.04 20.39
C LEU A 107 2.24 -3.92 19.71
N MET A 108 2.41 -4.24 18.42
CA MET A 108 1.44 -5.01 17.65
C MET A 108 1.71 -6.52 17.72
N GLY A 109 2.97 -6.93 17.61
CA GLY A 109 3.37 -8.30 17.34
C GLY A 109 3.24 -8.66 15.86
N ASP A 110 3.39 -9.95 15.53
CA ASP A 110 3.29 -10.44 14.16
C ASP A 110 1.85 -10.77 13.73
N GLU A 111 1.67 -11.24 12.49
CA GLU A 111 0.36 -11.61 11.96
C GLU A 111 -0.38 -12.64 12.83
N TRP A 112 0.35 -13.60 13.40
CA TRP A 112 -0.18 -14.75 14.12
C TRP A 112 -0.22 -14.54 15.64
N ASN A 113 0.71 -13.75 16.17
CA ASN A 113 0.96 -13.59 17.60
C ASN A 113 0.89 -12.12 18.01
N LYS A 114 -0.34 -11.59 18.10
CA LYS A 114 -0.54 -10.25 18.68
C LYS A 114 -0.06 -10.20 20.13
N THR A 115 0.62 -9.12 20.49
CA THR A 115 1.15 -8.93 21.85
C THR A 115 0.04 -8.80 22.89
N GLU A 116 0.39 -8.94 24.17
CA GLU A 116 -0.54 -8.62 25.26
C GLU A 116 -0.92 -7.13 25.27
N TYR A 117 0.00 -6.24 24.87
CA TYR A 117 -0.28 -4.82 24.74
C TYR A 117 -1.43 -4.57 23.74
N TRP A 118 -1.36 -5.18 22.56
CA TRP A 118 -2.40 -5.07 21.53
C TRP A 118 -3.74 -5.62 22.01
N LYS A 119 -3.74 -6.84 22.57
CA LYS A 119 -4.94 -7.53 23.05
C LYS A 119 -5.68 -6.73 24.13
N ASN A 120 -4.93 -6.08 25.02
CA ASN A 120 -5.48 -5.33 26.15
C ASN A 120 -5.66 -3.83 25.86
N SER A 121 -5.37 -3.36 24.64
CA SER A 121 -5.56 -1.96 24.24
C SER A 121 -6.98 -1.70 23.74
N ASN A 122 -7.47 -0.48 24.01
CA ASN A 122 -8.74 -0.01 23.45
C ASN A 122 -8.57 0.39 21.98
N ASP A 123 -9.67 0.72 21.31
CA ASP A 123 -9.66 1.03 19.88
C ASP A 123 -8.83 2.29 19.57
N GLU A 124 -8.82 3.30 20.44
CA GLU A 124 -8.01 4.52 20.28
C GLU A 124 -6.51 4.21 20.28
N VAL A 125 -6.04 3.38 21.21
CA VAL A 125 -4.63 2.98 21.30
C VAL A 125 -4.26 2.05 20.15
N ARG A 126 -5.12 1.08 19.78
CA ARG A 126 -4.88 0.22 18.61
C ARG A 126 -4.79 1.02 17.31
N SER A 127 -5.67 2.00 17.17
CA SER A 127 -5.68 2.98 16.09
C SER A 127 -4.36 3.74 16.03
N ALA A 128 -3.86 4.26 17.16
CA ALA A 128 -2.55 4.90 17.25
C ALA A 128 -1.37 3.97 16.89
N VAL A 129 -1.40 2.71 17.34
CA VAL A 129 -0.36 1.72 16.99
C VAL A 129 -0.34 1.47 15.49
N CYS A 130 -1.49 1.25 14.84
CA CYS A 130 -1.54 1.16 13.37
C CYS A 130 -1.04 2.44 12.68
N GLY A 131 -1.34 3.60 13.27
CA GLY A 131 -0.88 4.89 12.80
C GLY A 131 0.63 5.06 12.79
N LEU A 132 1.37 4.43 13.72
CA LEU A 132 2.84 4.41 13.69
C LEU A 132 3.34 3.86 12.35
N ASN A 133 2.84 2.70 11.94
CA ASN A 133 3.24 2.06 10.68
C ASN A 133 2.82 2.88 9.46
N ASP A 134 1.52 3.23 9.39
CA ASP A 134 0.95 3.90 8.23
C ASP A 134 1.59 5.27 7.96
N TYR A 135 1.76 6.11 9.00
CA TYR A 135 2.34 7.44 8.80
C TYR A 135 3.85 7.38 8.58
N THR A 136 4.54 6.37 9.11
CA THR A 136 5.97 6.16 8.84
C THR A 136 6.20 5.77 7.38
N HIS A 137 5.43 4.83 6.84
CA HIS A 137 5.49 4.49 5.41
C HIS A 137 5.06 5.66 4.51
N GLU A 138 4.10 6.47 4.94
CA GLU A 138 3.68 7.64 4.17
C GLU A 138 4.80 8.68 4.10
N LEU A 139 5.50 8.90 5.22
CA LEU A 139 6.71 9.74 5.30
C LEU A 139 7.86 9.17 4.46
N GLU A 140 8.12 7.86 4.51
CA GLU A 140 9.12 7.18 3.68
C GLU A 140 8.88 7.44 2.19
N ALA A 141 7.66 7.17 1.72
CA ALA A 141 7.28 7.38 0.33
C ALA A 141 7.36 8.86 -0.05
N TRP A 142 6.92 9.76 0.83
CA TRP A 142 6.98 11.21 0.62
C TRP A 142 8.43 11.70 0.52
N HIS A 143 9.30 11.27 1.42
CA HIS A 143 10.72 11.64 1.44
C HIS A 143 11.44 11.10 0.20
N ARG A 144 11.25 9.82 -0.15
CA ARG A 144 11.83 9.22 -1.37
C ARG A 144 11.40 9.98 -2.63
N SER A 145 10.12 10.36 -2.75
CA SER A 145 9.62 11.23 -3.83
C SER A 145 10.36 12.58 -3.85
N LEU A 146 10.50 13.23 -2.70
CA LEU A 146 11.15 14.55 -2.62
C LEU A 146 12.64 14.49 -2.98
N GLU A 147 13.38 13.51 -2.46
CA GLU A 147 14.80 13.31 -2.76
C GLU A 147 15.01 13.00 -4.24
N GLY A 148 14.21 12.11 -4.82
CA GLY A 148 14.30 11.81 -6.25
C GLY A 148 13.98 13.03 -7.12
N ARG A 149 13.06 13.92 -6.69
CA ARG A 149 12.78 15.18 -7.38
C ARG A 149 13.94 16.17 -7.42
N LYS A 150 14.92 16.06 -6.53
CA LYS A 150 16.16 16.86 -6.60
C LYS A 150 17.00 16.49 -7.83
N LEU A 151 16.88 15.26 -8.34
CA LEU A 151 17.59 14.75 -9.51
C LEU A 151 16.72 14.81 -10.77
N ASN A 152 15.45 14.43 -10.67
CA ASN A 152 14.48 14.46 -11.76
C ASN A 152 13.17 15.07 -11.25
N PRO A 153 12.81 16.33 -11.62
CA PRO A 153 11.61 17.01 -11.12
C PRO A 153 10.29 16.25 -11.30
N ASP A 154 10.23 15.34 -12.28
CA ASP A 154 9.05 14.54 -12.58
C ASP A 154 8.97 13.23 -11.77
N PHE A 155 10.03 12.88 -11.04
CA PHE A 155 10.11 11.64 -10.25
C PHE A 155 9.05 11.56 -9.17
N THR A 156 8.51 10.36 -8.97
CA THR A 156 7.65 10.07 -7.85
C THR A 156 7.73 8.61 -7.38
N MET A 157 7.49 8.41 -6.09
CA MET A 157 7.23 7.12 -5.45
C MET A 157 5.74 6.98 -5.09
N ALA A 158 4.87 7.80 -5.71
CA ALA A 158 3.47 7.84 -5.38
C ALA A 158 2.76 6.51 -5.65
N HIS A 159 1.87 6.14 -4.75
CA HIS A 159 0.98 5.00 -4.93
C HIS A 159 -0.26 5.17 -4.05
N VAL A 160 -1.33 4.47 -4.42
CA VAL A 160 -2.58 4.43 -3.67
C VAL A 160 -2.82 3.02 -3.20
N GLU A 161 -3.14 2.85 -1.93
CA GLU A 161 -3.53 1.56 -1.37
C GLU A 161 -5.02 1.59 -1.06
N GLY A 162 -5.76 0.63 -1.62
CA GLY A 162 -7.18 0.44 -1.40
C GLY A 162 -7.41 -0.80 -0.57
N GLU A 163 -7.53 -0.64 0.74
CA GLU A 163 -7.72 -1.74 1.67
C GLU A 163 -9.21 -1.92 2.03
N PHE A 164 -9.73 -3.14 1.89
CA PHE A 164 -11.01 -3.55 2.49
C PHE A 164 -10.75 -4.24 3.83
N PHE A 165 -11.04 -3.53 4.93
CA PHE A 165 -10.77 -4.00 6.28
C PHE A 165 -11.58 -5.28 6.59
N GLU A 166 -10.88 -6.33 7.04
CA GLU A 166 -11.46 -7.65 7.29
C GLU A 166 -12.26 -8.23 6.09
N GLY A 167 -11.89 -7.83 4.88
CA GLY A 167 -12.51 -8.31 3.64
C GLY A 167 -12.31 -9.83 3.44
N PRO A 168 -13.24 -10.48 2.70
CA PRO A 168 -13.07 -11.88 2.33
C PRO A 168 -11.85 -12.09 1.42
N GLY A 169 -11.28 -13.29 1.49
CA GLY A 169 -10.12 -13.66 0.69
C GLY A 169 -9.91 -15.17 0.61
N MET A 170 -8.71 -15.54 0.16
CA MET A 170 -8.20 -16.91 0.16
C MET A 170 -6.68 -16.91 0.21
N ASP A 171 -6.10 -18.04 0.57
CA ASP A 171 -4.66 -18.22 0.46
C ASP A 171 -4.24 -18.31 -1.02
N ILE A 172 -3.11 -17.68 -1.35
CA ILE A 172 -2.45 -17.76 -2.65
C ILE A 172 -1.85 -19.16 -2.78
N LYS A 173 -2.30 -19.85 -3.82
CA LYS A 173 -1.87 -21.21 -4.16
C LYS A 173 -0.67 -21.18 -5.09
N ASP A 174 0.09 -22.27 -5.10
CA ASP A 174 1.33 -22.42 -5.88
C ASP A 174 1.13 -22.21 -7.38
N GLN A 175 -0.05 -22.54 -7.90
CA GLN A 175 -0.44 -22.28 -9.29
C GLN A 175 -0.40 -20.79 -9.70
N PHE A 176 -0.28 -19.87 -8.74
CA PHE A 176 -0.18 -18.42 -8.98
C PHE A 176 1.26 -17.89 -8.90
N HIS A 177 2.25 -18.74 -8.64
CA HIS A 177 3.65 -18.30 -8.49
C HIS A 177 4.19 -17.59 -9.73
N GLU A 178 3.77 -18.00 -10.93
CA GLU A 178 4.21 -17.40 -12.19
C GLU A 178 3.67 -15.98 -12.42
N GLU A 179 2.68 -15.54 -11.62
CA GLU A 179 2.05 -14.23 -11.74
C GLU A 179 2.80 -13.12 -10.98
N PHE A 180 3.75 -13.49 -10.14
CA PHE A 180 4.60 -12.54 -9.40
C PHE A 180 5.68 -11.98 -10.31
N THR A 181 5.77 -10.65 -10.35
CA THR A 181 6.73 -9.95 -11.21
C THR A 181 7.29 -8.70 -10.55
N LEU A 182 8.57 -8.44 -10.80
CA LEU A 182 9.22 -7.16 -10.50
C LEU A 182 8.95 -6.11 -11.60
N GLU A 183 8.33 -6.51 -12.71
CA GLU A 183 8.01 -5.65 -13.84
C GLU A 183 6.61 -5.06 -13.67
N THR A 184 6.55 -3.88 -13.06
CA THR A 184 5.32 -3.09 -12.95
C THR A 184 5.44 -1.80 -13.75
N GLU A 185 4.31 -1.33 -14.27
CA GLU A 185 4.21 -0.09 -15.02
C GLU A 185 3.40 0.96 -14.26
N PHE A 186 3.53 2.22 -14.70
CA PHE A 186 2.74 3.31 -14.16
C PHE A 186 1.25 3.11 -14.39
N GLY A 187 0.50 3.31 -13.32
CA GLY A 187 -0.94 3.09 -13.27
C GLY A 187 -1.32 1.63 -13.09
N ASP A 188 -0.39 0.70 -12.91
CA ASP A 188 -0.74 -0.69 -12.66
C ASP A 188 -1.54 -0.82 -11.37
N MET A 189 -2.65 -1.55 -11.45
CA MET A 189 -3.36 -2.05 -10.28
C MET A 189 -2.84 -3.44 -9.96
N VAL A 190 -2.32 -3.63 -8.75
CA VAL A 190 -1.72 -4.87 -8.27
C VAL A 190 -2.41 -5.37 -7.01
N LEU A 191 -2.22 -6.64 -6.65
CA LEU A 191 -2.65 -7.15 -5.36
C LEU A 191 -2.04 -6.34 -4.20
N HIS A 192 -2.84 -6.02 -3.18
CA HIS A 192 -2.34 -5.41 -1.95
C HIS A 192 -1.75 -6.45 -1.00
N TYR A 193 -0.67 -6.08 -0.32
CA TYR A 193 -0.06 -6.86 0.75
C TYR A 193 -0.77 -6.59 2.08
N THR A 194 -1.70 -7.48 2.45
CA THR A 194 -2.58 -7.32 3.64
C THR A 194 -2.02 -7.95 4.92
N GLN A 195 -0.70 -8.08 5.04
CA GLN A 195 -0.07 -8.94 6.06
C GLN A 195 0.97 -8.14 6.85
N ILE A 196 1.21 -8.54 8.10
CA ILE A 196 2.31 -7.98 8.89
C ILE A 196 3.56 -8.80 8.64
N GLY A 197 4.62 -8.12 8.22
CA GLY A 197 5.92 -8.69 7.89
C GLY A 197 6.54 -7.96 6.69
N LYS A 198 7.79 -8.26 6.37
CA LYS A 198 8.46 -7.73 5.18
C LYS A 198 8.42 -8.73 4.03
N THR A 199 8.27 -8.25 2.81
CA THR A 199 8.50 -9.07 1.61
C THR A 199 10.00 -9.23 1.35
N TRP A 200 10.38 -10.24 0.55
CA TRP A 200 11.76 -10.40 0.10
C TRP A 200 12.27 -9.18 -0.69
N VAL A 201 11.38 -8.49 -1.40
CA VAL A 201 11.75 -7.29 -2.16
C VAL A 201 12.13 -6.15 -1.23
N GLU A 202 11.34 -5.90 -0.17
CA GLU A 202 11.62 -4.87 0.82
C GLU A 202 12.93 -5.15 1.56
N VAL A 203 13.13 -6.39 2.02
CA VAL A 203 14.38 -6.82 2.68
C VAL A 203 15.60 -6.54 1.80
N CYS A 204 15.51 -6.84 0.50
CA CYS A 204 16.63 -6.63 -0.41
C CYS A 204 16.86 -5.15 -0.75
N ILE A 205 15.82 -4.33 -0.80
CA ILE A 205 15.92 -2.88 -1.09
C ILE A 205 16.50 -2.14 0.11
N ASP A 206 16.09 -2.50 1.32
CA ASP A 206 16.53 -1.85 2.55
C ASP A 206 17.95 -2.27 2.97
N GLU A 207 18.55 -3.25 2.26
CA GLU A 207 19.83 -3.87 2.59
C GLU A 207 19.92 -4.32 4.06
N ASP A 208 18.81 -4.80 4.61
CA ASP A 208 18.69 -5.17 6.01
C ASP A 208 19.69 -6.31 6.32
N GLU A 209 20.71 -6.03 7.14
CA GLU A 209 21.74 -7.01 7.52
C GLU A 209 21.29 -7.89 8.72
N ASP A 210 20.35 -7.39 9.53
CA ASP A 210 19.83 -8.04 10.74
C ASP A 210 18.48 -8.72 10.46
N ILE A 211 18.46 -9.61 9.46
CA ILE A 211 17.24 -10.29 9.03
C ILE A 211 16.81 -11.35 10.06
N PHE A 212 15.67 -11.12 10.70
CA PHE A 212 14.94 -12.17 11.38
C PHE A 212 14.05 -12.92 10.37
N ASP A 213 14.52 -14.06 9.86
CA ASP A 213 13.88 -14.86 8.79
C ASP A 213 12.36 -15.10 8.99
N PRO A 214 11.82 -15.31 10.22
CA PRO A 214 10.37 -15.43 10.43
C PRO A 214 9.55 -14.16 10.13
N ALA A 215 10.16 -12.98 10.16
CA ALA A 215 9.50 -11.71 9.84
C ALA A 215 9.38 -11.48 8.32
N ILE A 216 10.07 -12.28 7.50
CA ILE A 216 9.92 -12.25 6.04
C ILE A 216 8.72 -13.10 5.64
N GLN A 217 7.71 -12.45 5.08
CA GLN A 217 6.44 -13.06 4.71
C GLN A 217 6.15 -12.73 3.23
N PRO A 218 6.42 -13.67 2.30
CA PRO A 218 5.93 -13.54 0.93
C PRO A 218 4.39 -13.42 0.93
N LEU A 219 3.83 -12.66 -0.02
CA LEU A 219 2.38 -12.47 -0.10
C LEU A 219 1.66 -13.83 -0.17
N TRP A 220 0.88 -14.16 0.85
CA TRP A 220 0.17 -15.45 0.91
C TRP A 220 -1.35 -15.35 0.97
N LYS A 221 -1.92 -14.15 1.10
CA LYS A 221 -3.37 -13.93 1.14
C LYS A 221 -3.80 -13.04 -0.01
N LEU A 222 -4.74 -13.54 -0.80
CA LEU A 222 -5.46 -12.79 -1.81
C LEU A 222 -6.75 -12.27 -1.20
N SER A 223 -7.00 -10.97 -1.34
CA SER A 223 -8.25 -10.31 -0.95
C SER A 223 -8.80 -9.46 -2.10
N GLY A 224 -9.88 -8.71 -1.85
CA GLY A 224 -10.32 -7.67 -2.78
C GLY A 224 -9.50 -6.38 -2.73
N SER A 225 -8.56 -6.24 -1.80
CA SER A 225 -7.71 -5.05 -1.67
C SER A 225 -6.71 -4.95 -2.83
N PHE A 226 -6.26 -3.74 -3.13
CA PHE A 226 -5.37 -3.47 -4.26
C PHE A 226 -4.43 -2.30 -3.98
N ASN A 227 -3.30 -2.26 -4.67
CA ASN A 227 -2.46 -1.06 -4.79
C ASN A 227 -2.52 -0.53 -6.22
N ILE A 228 -2.41 0.78 -6.39
CA ILE A 228 -2.24 1.45 -7.68
C ILE A 228 -0.89 2.14 -7.66
N LEU A 229 -0.01 1.72 -8.57
CA LEU A 229 1.38 2.15 -8.61
C LEU A 229 1.50 3.36 -9.53
N PHE A 230 1.90 4.52 -9.00
CA PHE A 230 2.23 5.70 -9.80
C PHE A 230 3.72 6.02 -9.77
N ASN A 231 4.55 5.09 -9.31
CA ASN A 231 5.97 5.29 -9.11
C ASN A 231 6.80 5.20 -10.41
N ASP A 232 7.99 5.81 -10.36
CA ASP A 232 8.98 5.78 -11.44
C ASP A 232 10.16 4.87 -11.06
N LEU A 233 9.87 3.60 -10.77
CA LEU A 233 10.91 2.61 -10.46
C LEU A 233 11.68 2.21 -11.72
N ASP A 234 13.02 2.23 -11.63
CA ASP A 234 13.88 1.56 -12.58
C ASP A 234 13.85 0.04 -12.31
N VAL A 235 13.09 -0.67 -13.14
CA VAL A 235 12.88 -2.12 -13.02
C VAL A 235 14.19 -2.90 -13.14
N GLU A 236 15.13 -2.43 -13.95
CA GLU A 236 16.40 -3.14 -14.15
C GLU A 236 17.32 -2.94 -12.94
N ASP A 237 17.41 -1.72 -12.41
CA ASP A 237 18.12 -1.45 -11.15
C ASP A 237 17.51 -2.26 -9.99
N LEU A 238 16.18 -2.27 -9.87
CA LEU A 238 15.46 -3.04 -8.85
C LEU A 238 15.79 -4.53 -8.94
N LYS A 239 15.69 -5.14 -10.13
CA LYS A 239 16.03 -6.54 -10.34
C LYS A 239 17.47 -6.83 -9.96
N ASN A 240 18.40 -5.98 -10.38
CA ASN A 240 19.82 -6.17 -10.09
C ASN A 240 20.10 -6.10 -8.59
N LYS A 241 19.50 -5.15 -7.87
CA LYS A 241 19.60 -5.05 -6.40
C LYS A 241 19.03 -6.29 -5.72
N VAL A 242 17.79 -6.65 -6.01
CA VAL A 242 17.11 -7.82 -5.42
C VAL A 242 17.90 -9.10 -5.67
N PHE A 243 18.29 -9.36 -6.92
CA PHE A 243 18.96 -10.60 -7.28
C PHE A 243 20.37 -10.69 -6.69
N THR A 244 21.07 -9.56 -6.58
CA THR A 244 22.40 -9.52 -5.96
C THR A 244 22.30 -9.78 -4.47
N HIS A 245 21.34 -9.15 -3.79
CA HIS A 245 21.16 -9.30 -2.35
C HIS A 245 20.71 -10.72 -1.97
N LEU A 246 19.71 -11.29 -2.66
CA LEU A 246 19.27 -12.68 -2.45
C LEU A 246 20.40 -13.69 -2.57
N LYS A 247 21.29 -13.52 -3.55
CA LYS A 247 22.47 -14.39 -3.73
C LYS A 247 23.45 -14.29 -2.56
N LYS A 248 23.64 -13.11 -1.97
CA LYS A 248 24.46 -12.94 -0.76
C LYS A 248 23.86 -13.69 0.43
N LEU A 249 22.52 -13.73 0.51
CA LEU A 249 21.77 -14.50 1.52
C LEU A 249 21.66 -16.00 1.20
N GLY A 250 22.27 -16.48 0.11
CA GLY A 250 22.20 -17.89 -0.29
C GLY A 250 20.85 -18.34 -0.83
N LYS A 251 19.97 -17.41 -1.22
CA LYS A 251 18.67 -17.69 -1.84
C LYS A 251 18.78 -17.67 -3.36
N ASP A 252 18.02 -18.52 -4.05
CA ASP A 252 17.91 -18.49 -5.51
C ASP A 252 16.85 -17.45 -5.93
N PRO A 253 17.20 -16.38 -6.67
CA PRO A 253 16.21 -15.39 -7.13
C PRO A 253 15.13 -15.96 -8.06
N LYS A 254 15.29 -17.19 -8.54
CA LYS A 254 14.29 -17.90 -9.35
C LYS A 254 13.38 -18.81 -8.53
N ASP A 255 13.58 -18.90 -7.22
CA ASP A 255 12.74 -19.69 -6.35
C ASP A 255 11.32 -19.09 -6.28
N PRO A 256 10.29 -19.78 -6.79
CA PRO A 256 8.92 -19.27 -6.83
C PRO A 256 8.33 -19.06 -5.43
N GLU A 257 8.85 -19.72 -4.39
CA GLU A 257 8.40 -19.53 -3.01
C GLU A 257 8.74 -18.15 -2.45
N LEU A 258 9.72 -17.46 -3.05
CA LEU A 258 10.05 -16.08 -2.67
C LEU A 258 8.99 -15.07 -3.11
N ARG A 259 8.17 -15.43 -4.11
CA ARG A 259 7.07 -14.61 -4.67
C ARG A 259 7.49 -13.15 -4.90
N LEU A 260 8.60 -12.98 -5.63
CA LEU A 260 9.24 -11.68 -5.80
C LEU A 260 8.37 -10.70 -6.60
N GLY A 261 8.11 -9.54 -5.99
CA GLY A 261 7.43 -8.42 -6.64
C GLY A 261 5.92 -8.41 -6.40
N MET A 262 5.18 -8.01 -7.41
CA MET A 262 3.74 -7.74 -7.35
C MET A 262 2.99 -8.63 -8.34
N VAL A 263 1.66 -8.73 -8.17
CA VAL A 263 0.78 -9.39 -9.14
C VAL A 263 -0.16 -8.35 -9.75
N PRO A 264 0.12 -7.87 -10.98
CA PRO A 264 -0.79 -6.99 -11.71
C PRO A 264 -2.12 -7.68 -12.03
N VAL A 265 -3.22 -6.99 -11.75
CA VAL A 265 -4.59 -7.46 -12.03
C VAL A 265 -5.33 -6.57 -13.00
N ALA A 266 -4.91 -5.31 -13.16
CA ALA A 266 -5.48 -4.40 -14.15
C ALA A 266 -4.48 -3.32 -14.59
N LYS A 267 -4.65 -2.83 -15.81
CA LYS A 267 -3.84 -1.76 -16.42
C LYS A 267 -4.64 -0.48 -16.55
N LEU A 268 -4.03 0.66 -16.22
CA LEU A 268 -4.63 1.98 -16.44
C LEU A 268 -4.92 2.17 -17.94
N VAL A 269 -6.15 2.54 -18.25
CA VAL A 269 -6.56 2.96 -19.60
C VAL A 269 -6.11 4.39 -19.80
N SER A 270 -5.39 4.65 -20.90
CA SER A 270 -4.91 5.99 -21.22
C SER A 270 -6.06 7.00 -21.26
N SER A 271 -5.95 8.06 -20.46
CA SER A 271 -6.85 9.22 -20.49
C SER A 271 -6.38 10.30 -21.48
N GLY A 272 -5.25 10.09 -22.15
CA GLY A 272 -4.54 11.13 -22.92
C GLY A 272 -3.74 12.12 -22.06
N GLU A 273 -3.80 12.00 -20.73
CA GLU A 273 -3.02 12.82 -19.80
C GLU A 273 -1.60 12.28 -19.59
N GLY A 274 -0.64 13.17 -19.34
CA GLY A 274 0.71 12.78 -18.96
C GLY A 274 0.78 12.22 -17.53
N ARG A 275 1.77 11.35 -17.27
CA ARG A 275 2.01 10.74 -15.94
C ARG A 275 2.09 11.77 -14.82
N VAL A 276 2.86 12.83 -15.05
CA VAL A 276 3.06 13.94 -14.10
C VAL A 276 1.76 14.68 -13.80
N ASP A 277 0.92 14.90 -14.80
CA ASP A 277 -0.36 15.59 -14.63
C ASP A 277 -1.35 14.74 -13.84
N ILE A 278 -1.36 13.43 -14.06
CA ILE A 278 -2.16 12.48 -13.26
C ILE A 278 -1.73 12.56 -11.79
N VAL A 279 -0.43 12.44 -11.50
CA VAL A 279 0.09 12.48 -10.13
C VAL A 279 -0.21 13.80 -9.43
N ARG A 280 0.00 14.93 -10.13
CA ARG A 280 -0.32 16.28 -9.61
C ARG A 280 -1.82 16.46 -9.39
N LYS A 281 -2.67 15.89 -10.23
CA LYS A 281 -4.12 15.96 -10.01
C LYS A 281 -4.52 15.14 -8.79
N LEU A 282 -3.99 13.92 -8.67
CA LEU A 282 -4.28 13.02 -7.56
C LEU A 282 -3.73 13.51 -6.22
N SER A 283 -2.65 14.31 -6.20
CA SER A 283 -2.15 14.93 -4.96
C SER A 283 -3.17 15.88 -4.31
N HIS A 284 -4.10 16.43 -5.10
CA HIS A 284 -5.20 17.26 -4.63
C HIS A 284 -6.55 16.51 -4.56
N LYS A 285 -6.54 15.19 -4.79
CA LYS A 285 -7.71 14.30 -4.82
C LYS A 285 -7.48 13.05 -3.99
N GLN A 286 -6.96 13.22 -2.77
CA GLN A 286 -6.52 12.14 -1.88
C GLN A 286 -7.67 11.46 -1.11
N ASP A 287 -8.76 11.18 -1.81
CA ASP A 287 -9.88 10.37 -1.36
C ASP A 287 -10.42 9.54 -2.54
N ILE A 288 -11.19 8.49 -2.26
CA ILE A 288 -11.92 7.71 -3.27
C ILE A 288 -13.38 7.70 -2.85
N PHE A 289 -14.22 8.52 -3.52
CA PHE A 289 -15.64 8.57 -3.19
C PHE A 289 -16.45 7.50 -3.92
N LYS A 290 -15.95 6.92 -5.02
CA LYS A 290 -16.68 5.90 -5.77
C LYS A 290 -15.76 4.92 -6.49
N ILE A 291 -16.16 3.65 -6.45
CA ILE A 291 -15.61 2.58 -7.28
C ILE A 291 -16.76 1.90 -8.03
N GLU A 292 -16.57 1.63 -9.32
CA GLU A 292 -17.54 0.94 -10.15
C GLU A 292 -16.88 -0.08 -11.07
N VAL A 293 -17.41 -1.30 -11.10
CA VAL A 293 -16.99 -2.39 -11.98
C VAL A 293 -18.02 -2.55 -13.10
N ARG A 294 -17.60 -2.49 -14.35
CA ARG A 294 -18.45 -2.55 -15.53
C ARG A 294 -18.05 -3.65 -16.48
N ASN A 295 -19.01 -4.16 -17.24
CA ASN A 295 -18.80 -4.95 -18.45
C ASN A 295 -19.63 -4.31 -19.56
N GLY A 296 -18.95 -3.56 -20.45
CA GLY A 296 -19.60 -2.61 -21.35
C GLY A 296 -20.46 -1.61 -20.58
N GLU A 297 -21.73 -1.46 -20.98
CA GLU A 297 -22.67 -0.55 -20.32
C GLU A 297 -23.24 -1.10 -18.99
N LYS A 298 -23.02 -2.39 -18.68
CA LYS A 298 -23.59 -3.02 -17.50
C LYS A 298 -22.70 -2.83 -16.28
N VAL A 299 -23.23 -2.22 -15.22
CA VAL A 299 -22.60 -2.17 -13.90
C VAL A 299 -22.74 -3.54 -13.20
N ILE A 300 -21.62 -4.15 -12.84
CA ILE A 300 -21.52 -5.43 -12.12
C ILE A 300 -21.55 -5.20 -10.60
N ALA A 301 -20.79 -4.21 -10.14
CA ALA A 301 -20.71 -3.81 -8.74
C ALA A 301 -20.39 -2.31 -8.67
N SER A 302 -20.90 -1.61 -7.67
CA SER A 302 -20.64 -0.19 -7.47
C SER A 302 -20.79 0.14 -5.99
N HIS A 303 -19.94 1.03 -5.49
CA HIS A 303 -20.04 1.55 -4.14
C HIS A 303 -19.61 3.02 -4.11
N GLU A 304 -20.49 3.89 -3.62
CA GLU A 304 -20.14 5.24 -3.18
C GLU A 304 -19.72 5.19 -1.71
N PHE A 305 -18.52 5.65 -1.40
CA PHE A 305 -17.95 5.69 -0.06
C PHE A 305 -18.30 7.03 0.61
N PRO A 306 -18.51 7.04 1.93
CA PRO A 306 -18.65 8.31 2.65
C PRO A 306 -17.35 9.12 2.52
N PRO A 307 -17.41 10.46 2.65
CA PRO A 307 -16.21 11.28 2.71
C PRO A 307 -15.27 10.76 3.79
N LYS A 308 -13.98 10.70 3.46
CA LYS A 308 -12.97 10.23 4.40
C LYS A 308 -12.93 11.10 5.64
N ILE A 309 -13.02 10.44 6.79
CA ILE A 309 -12.58 11.01 8.06
C ILE A 309 -11.09 10.66 8.18
N GLU A 310 -10.28 11.52 8.80
CA GLU A 310 -8.84 11.25 8.98
C GLU A 310 -8.61 9.84 9.56
N ARG A 311 -7.54 9.19 9.10
CA ARG A 311 -7.34 7.73 9.22
C ARG A 311 -7.39 7.22 10.66
N TYR A 312 -6.96 8.06 11.59
CA TYR A 312 -6.78 7.75 13.00
C TYR A 312 -7.32 8.90 13.84
N PHE A 313 -7.88 8.57 14.99
CA PHE A 313 -8.55 9.49 15.92
C PHE A 313 -9.82 10.11 15.33
N VAL A 314 -10.94 9.41 15.55
CA VAL A 314 -12.31 9.89 15.32
C VAL A 314 -13.13 9.68 16.57
#